data_AF-S8D960-F1
#
_entry.id   AF-S8D960-F1
#
_cell.length_a   1.000
_cell.length_b   1.000
_cell.length_c   1.000
_cell.angle_alpha   90.00
_cell.angle_beta   90.00
_cell.angle_gamma   90.00
#
_symmetry.space_group_name_H-M   'P 1'
#
loop_
_entity.id
_entity.type
_entity.pdbx_description
1 polymer ?
#
loop_
_entity_poly.entity_id
_entity_poly.type
_entity_poly.pdbx_seq_one_letter_code
_entity_poly.pdbx_strand_id
1 'polypeptide(L)'
;RMASASSLVDLCFAAVADELLYDENDSLISVIFELPWELLNGLFMRLTPLALQKLPVRCPFETSSSKECGYDCHQSSRKRKRYNLLDGRWKAHCIARWPIDFLLKQAAKRSNKSGNLEELIDDWQQMYWETHLQDCVDAVAETALRPSYSGSIGEIKIPDDMLKFIGCKNRLTELRPDYLNFSYHCQQFSSYS
;
A
#
# COMPACT_ATOMS: atom_id res chain seq x y z
N ARG A 1 17.88 2.62 -29.07
CA ARG A 1 16.86 1.91 -28.25
C ARG A 1 15.57 2.70 -28.37
N MET A 2 14.56 2.18 -29.05
CA MET A 2 13.24 2.83 -29.12
C MET A 2 12.54 2.58 -27.79
N ALA A 3 12.20 3.65 -27.07
CA ALA A 3 11.20 3.55 -26.01
C ALA A 3 9.90 3.08 -26.68
N SER A 4 9.40 1.90 -26.31
CA SER A 4 8.06 1.48 -26.72
C SER A 4 7.09 2.54 -26.23
N ALA A 5 6.34 3.17 -27.14
CA ALA A 5 5.31 4.12 -26.76
C ALA A 5 4.36 3.43 -25.78
N SER A 6 4.21 3.99 -24.58
CA SER A 6 3.23 3.52 -23.60
C SER A 6 1.87 3.48 -24.27
N SER A 7 1.13 2.38 -24.11
CA SER A 7 -0.22 2.31 -24.67
C SER A 7 -1.10 3.38 -24.01
N LEU A 8 -2.17 3.81 -24.68
CA LEU A 8 -3.14 4.73 -24.08
C LEU A 8 -3.65 4.22 -22.73
N VAL A 9 -3.88 2.91 -22.63
CA VAL A 9 -4.31 2.24 -21.39
C VAL A 9 -3.27 2.41 -20.28
N ASP A 10 -1.98 2.31 -20.61
CA ASP A 10 -0.90 2.48 -19.64
C ASP A 10 -0.85 3.90 -19.07
N LEU A 11 -1.05 4.88 -19.94
CA LEU A 11 -1.11 6.29 -19.57
C LEU A 11 -2.34 6.58 -18.71
N CYS A 12 -3.50 6.01 -19.05
CA CYS A 12 -4.71 6.11 -18.23
C CYS A 12 -4.51 5.48 -16.84
N PHE A 13 -3.88 4.30 -16.75
CA PHE A 13 -3.61 3.70 -15.45
C PHE A 13 -2.64 4.51 -14.60
N ALA A 14 -1.62 5.11 -15.23
CA ALA A 14 -0.74 6.03 -14.52
C ALA A 14 -1.55 7.21 -13.99
N ALA A 15 -2.31 7.91 -14.85
CA ALA A 15 -3.13 9.04 -14.44
C ALA A 15 -4.12 8.71 -13.31
N VAL A 16 -4.77 7.54 -13.33
CA VAL A 16 -5.66 7.11 -12.23
C VAL A 16 -4.88 6.84 -10.95
N ALA A 17 -3.68 6.25 -11.04
CA ALA A 17 -2.82 6.01 -9.88
C ALA A 17 -2.28 7.31 -9.28
N ASP A 18 -1.99 8.31 -10.13
CA ASP A 18 -1.67 9.68 -9.75
C ASP A 18 -2.83 10.31 -8.96
N GLU A 19 -4.01 10.36 -9.56
CA GLU A 19 -5.19 10.99 -8.95
C GLU A 19 -5.59 10.34 -7.62
N LEU A 20 -5.44 9.02 -7.47
CA LEU A 20 -5.68 8.32 -6.20
C LEU A 20 -4.85 8.86 -5.03
N LEU A 21 -3.68 9.45 -5.29
CA LEU A 21 -2.82 9.99 -4.25
C LEU A 21 -3.26 11.38 -3.80
N TYR A 22 -3.92 12.15 -4.67
CA TYR A 22 -4.35 13.52 -4.40
C TYR A 22 -5.85 13.63 -4.07
N ASP A 23 -6.67 12.66 -4.46
CA ASP A 23 -8.11 12.67 -4.15
C ASP A 23 -8.34 12.42 -2.65
N GLU A 24 -8.84 13.44 -1.95
CA GLU A 24 -9.26 13.37 -0.55
C GLU A 24 -10.76 13.04 -0.40
N ASN A 25 -11.54 13.01 -1.50
CA ASN A 25 -13.01 12.95 -1.46
C ASN A 25 -13.60 11.56 -1.77
N ASP A 26 -12.78 10.50 -1.84
CA ASP A 26 -13.15 9.11 -2.14
C ASP A 26 -13.98 8.89 -3.43
N SER A 27 -14.14 9.94 -4.23
CA SER A 27 -15.02 9.96 -5.40
C SER A 27 -14.50 9.06 -6.52
N LEU A 28 -13.18 9.05 -6.70
CA LEU A 28 -12.49 8.23 -7.68
C LEU A 28 -12.57 6.73 -7.35
N ILE A 29 -12.58 6.38 -6.06
CA ILE A 29 -12.62 4.99 -5.59
C ILE A 29 -13.87 4.29 -6.12
N SER A 30 -15.03 4.96 -6.06
CA SER A 30 -16.30 4.41 -6.55
C SER A 30 -16.22 4.07 -8.03
N VAL A 31 -15.68 4.98 -8.85
CA VAL A 31 -15.51 4.81 -10.30
C VAL A 31 -14.54 3.66 -10.61
N ILE A 32 -13.45 3.53 -9.86
CA ILE A 32 -12.48 2.43 -10.04
C ILE A 32 -13.17 1.06 -9.88
N PHE A 33 -14.02 0.91 -8.87
CA PHE A 33 -14.69 -0.37 -8.64
C PHE A 33 -15.82 -0.69 -9.63
N GLU A 34 -16.23 0.27 -10.47
CA GLU A 34 -17.14 0.06 -11.60
C GLU A 34 -16.42 -0.43 -12.87
N LEU A 35 -15.09 -0.34 -12.92
CA LEU A 35 -14.32 -0.77 -14.08
C LEU A 35 -14.50 -2.28 -14.38
N PRO A 36 -14.50 -2.66 -15.68
CA PRO A 36 -14.37 -4.04 -16.11
C PRO A 36 -13.18 -4.74 -15.43
N TRP A 37 -13.33 -6.03 -15.15
CA TRP A 37 -12.37 -6.80 -14.36
C TRP A 37 -10.95 -6.74 -14.92
N GLU A 38 -10.81 -6.80 -16.23
CA GLU A 38 -9.52 -6.77 -16.93
C GLU A 38 -8.80 -5.44 -16.73
N LEU A 39 -9.55 -4.33 -16.75
CA LEU A 39 -9.02 -2.99 -16.52
C LEU A 39 -8.71 -2.75 -15.05
N LEU A 40 -9.60 -3.19 -14.15
CA LEU A 40 -9.38 -3.13 -12.71
C LEU A 40 -8.12 -3.91 -12.31
N ASN A 41 -7.97 -5.12 -12.85
CA ASN A 41 -6.80 -5.95 -12.61
C ASN A 41 -5.51 -5.32 -13.17
N GLY A 42 -5.58 -4.78 -14.39
CA GLY A 42 -4.46 -4.04 -15.00
C GLY A 42 -4.03 -2.83 -14.17
N LEU A 43 -4.98 -2.08 -13.62
CA LEU A 43 -4.74 -0.95 -12.74
C LEU A 43 -4.06 -1.38 -11.43
N PHE A 44 -4.61 -2.37 -10.72
CA PHE A 44 -4.08 -2.82 -9.42
C PHE A 44 -2.63 -3.31 -9.52
N MET A 45 -2.28 -3.97 -10.61
CA MET A 45 -0.90 -4.43 -10.87
C MET A 45 0.11 -3.29 -11.03
N ARG A 46 -0.35 -2.04 -11.17
CA ARG A 46 0.50 -0.85 -11.33
C ARG A 46 0.49 0.06 -10.12
N LEU A 47 -0.48 -0.08 -9.23
CA LEU A 47 -0.54 0.73 -8.02
C LEU A 47 0.69 0.49 -7.15
N THR A 48 1.26 1.60 -6.68
CA THR A 48 2.26 1.62 -5.62
C THR A 48 1.59 1.33 -4.28
N PRO A 49 2.34 0.95 -3.24
CA PRO A 49 1.77 0.72 -1.91
C PRO A 49 0.91 1.89 -1.40
N LEU A 50 1.37 3.13 -1.57
CA LEU A 50 0.63 4.30 -1.11
C LEU A 50 -0.70 4.50 -1.86
N ALA A 51 -0.71 4.31 -3.20
CA ALA A 51 -1.93 4.41 -3.99
C ALA A 51 -2.87 3.23 -3.74
N LEU A 52 -2.32 2.03 -3.49
CA LEU A 52 -3.08 0.84 -3.17
C LEU A 52 -3.79 0.95 -1.81
N GLN A 53 -3.15 1.58 -0.82
CA GLN A 53 -3.74 1.79 0.51
C GLN A 53 -4.99 2.67 0.49
N LYS A 54 -5.08 3.61 -0.46
CA LYS A 54 -6.27 4.47 -0.63
C LYS A 54 -7.50 3.67 -1.03
N LEU A 55 -7.32 2.45 -1.56
CA LEU A 55 -8.45 1.59 -1.89
C LEU A 55 -8.94 0.88 -0.62
N PRO A 56 -10.25 0.93 -0.32
CA PRO A 56 -10.79 0.28 0.84
C PRO A 56 -10.63 -1.24 0.71
N VAL A 57 -10.12 -1.86 1.79
CA VAL A 57 -9.99 -3.32 1.92
C VAL A 57 -11.36 -4.01 1.79
N ARG A 58 -12.43 -3.30 2.20
CA ARG A 58 -13.82 -3.71 2.08
C ARG A 58 -14.54 -2.80 1.08
N CYS A 59 -15.02 -3.39 0.00
CA CYS A 59 -15.73 -2.68 -1.07
C CYS A 59 -16.81 -1.72 -0.49
N PRO A 60 -17.02 -0.51 -1.03
CA PRO A 60 -17.98 0.49 -0.51
C PRO A 60 -19.43 -0.01 -0.38
N PHE A 61 -19.79 -1.13 -1.01
CA PHE A 61 -21.14 -1.70 -1.03
C PHE A 61 -21.58 -2.37 0.29
N GLU A 62 -20.80 -2.30 1.36
CA GLU A 62 -21.14 -2.93 2.65
C GLU A 62 -22.07 -2.08 3.53
N THR A 63 -22.22 -0.77 3.28
CA THR A 63 -22.91 0.13 4.24
C THR A 63 -24.35 0.51 3.87
N SER A 64 -24.89 0.07 2.74
CA SER A 64 -26.30 0.30 2.40
C SER A 64 -27.12 -1.00 2.41
N SER A 65 -28.11 -1.02 3.31
CA SER A 65 -29.20 -1.98 3.50
C SER A 65 -28.86 -3.32 4.17
N SER A 66 -29.05 -3.32 5.50
CA SER A 66 -29.80 -4.41 6.10
C SER A 66 -31.19 -4.48 5.46
N LYS A 67 -31.56 -5.69 5.05
CA LYS A 67 -32.91 -6.24 4.76
C LYS A 67 -33.00 -6.88 3.38
N GLU A 68 -33.15 -8.21 3.44
CA GLU A 68 -33.74 -9.09 2.42
C GLU A 68 -33.28 -8.91 0.97
N CYS A 69 -32.32 -9.74 0.57
CA CYS A 69 -32.39 -10.32 -0.77
C CYS A 69 -31.76 -11.71 -0.78
N GLY A 70 -32.62 -12.72 -0.92
CA GLY A 70 -32.19 -14.03 -1.41
C GLY A 70 -31.72 -13.89 -2.86
N TYR A 71 -30.72 -14.72 -3.20
CA TYR A 71 -30.14 -14.89 -4.54
C TYR A 71 -29.20 -13.77 -5.02
N ASP A 72 -27.89 -13.90 -4.73
CA ASP A 72 -26.87 -13.55 -5.73
C ASP A 72 -25.50 -14.22 -5.47
N CYS A 73 -25.30 -15.44 -5.98
CA CYS A 73 -24.01 -16.16 -5.90
C CYS A 73 -22.90 -15.51 -6.77
N HIS A 74 -23.27 -14.63 -7.70
CA HIS A 74 -22.32 -13.95 -8.59
C HIS A 74 -21.62 -12.77 -7.95
N GLN A 75 -22.29 -12.03 -7.06
CA GLN A 75 -21.69 -10.88 -6.38
C GLN A 75 -20.64 -11.30 -5.34
N SER A 76 -20.91 -12.36 -4.56
CA SER A 76 -19.96 -12.88 -3.58
C SER A 76 -18.67 -13.37 -4.24
N SER A 77 -18.78 -14.01 -5.41
CA SER A 77 -17.65 -14.51 -6.19
C SER A 77 -16.77 -13.38 -6.73
N ARG A 78 -17.37 -12.28 -7.23
CA ARG A 78 -16.62 -11.10 -7.69
C ARG A 78 -15.92 -10.36 -6.55
N LYS A 79 -16.60 -10.20 -5.40
CA LYS A 79 -16.04 -9.60 -4.18
C LYS A 79 -14.82 -10.39 -3.69
N ARG A 80 -14.91 -11.72 -3.61
CA ARG A 80 -13.80 -12.61 -3.23
C ARG A 80 -12.60 -12.49 -4.19
N LYS A 81 -12.85 -12.42 -5.50
CA LYS A 81 -11.78 -12.23 -6.50
C LYS A 81 -11.05 -10.90 -6.32
N ARG A 82 -11.77 -9.80 -6.04
CA ARG A 82 -11.17 -8.47 -5.80
C ARG A 82 -10.31 -8.45 -4.53
N TYR A 83 -10.80 -9.03 -3.43
CA TYR A 83 -10.03 -9.14 -2.19
C TYR A 83 -8.74 -9.94 -2.40
N ASN A 84 -8.84 -11.13 -3.02
CA ASN A 84 -7.68 -11.96 -3.33
C ASN A 84 -6.66 -11.23 -4.23
N LEU A 85 -7.12 -10.34 -5.10
CA LEU A 85 -6.25 -9.58 -5.98
C LEU A 85 -5.52 -8.46 -5.23
N LEU A 86 -6.20 -7.71 -4.37
CA LEU A 86 -5.59 -6.69 -3.52
C LEU A 86 -4.56 -7.34 -2.58
N ASP A 87 -4.94 -8.44 -1.93
CA ASP A 87 -4.07 -9.20 -1.05
C ASP A 87 -2.85 -9.75 -1.80
N GLY A 88 -3.06 -10.36 -2.97
CA GLY A 88 -1.98 -10.82 -3.85
C GLY A 88 -1.06 -9.68 -4.30
N ARG A 89 -1.59 -8.46 -4.47
CA ARG A 89 -0.79 -7.29 -4.82
C ARG A 89 0.06 -6.80 -3.65
N TRP A 90 -0.48 -6.77 -2.44
CA TRP A 90 0.29 -6.50 -1.22
C TRP A 90 1.40 -7.52 -1.01
N LYS A 91 1.09 -8.81 -1.18
CA LYS A 91 2.08 -9.89 -1.17
C LYS A 91 3.22 -9.65 -2.16
N ALA A 92 2.89 -9.29 -3.41
CA ALA A 92 3.89 -9.00 -4.43
C ALA A 92 4.80 -7.82 -4.02
N HIS A 93 4.24 -6.77 -3.42
CA HIS A 93 5.02 -5.64 -2.90
C HIS A 93 5.95 -6.05 -1.75
N CYS A 94 5.49 -6.88 -0.82
CA CYS A 94 6.33 -7.41 0.26
C CYS A 94 7.53 -8.19 -0.29
N ILE A 95 7.26 -9.18 -1.16
CA ILE A 95 8.31 -10.05 -1.72
C ILE A 95 9.28 -9.28 -2.62
N ALA A 96 8.81 -8.23 -3.30
CA ALA A 96 9.67 -7.38 -4.12
C ALA A 96 10.62 -6.50 -3.30
N ARG A 97 10.27 -6.19 -2.04
CA ARG A 97 11.04 -5.28 -1.18
C ARG A 97 11.93 -6.01 -0.19
N TRP A 98 11.44 -7.06 0.46
CA TRP A 98 12.18 -7.75 1.51
C TRP A 98 12.43 -9.22 1.17
N PRO A 99 13.58 -9.79 1.58
CA PRO A 99 13.85 -11.21 1.44
C PRO A 99 12.79 -12.07 2.14
N ILE A 100 12.48 -13.24 1.56
CA ILE A 100 11.49 -14.19 2.11
C ILE A 100 11.86 -14.58 3.56
N ASP A 101 13.13 -14.86 3.82
CA ASP A 101 13.64 -15.27 5.12
C ASP A 101 13.40 -14.21 6.20
N PHE A 102 13.49 -12.93 5.80
CA PHE A 102 13.19 -11.81 6.68
C PHE A 102 11.69 -11.73 6.96
N LEU A 103 10.85 -11.85 5.93
CA LEU A 103 9.38 -11.85 6.09
C LEU A 103 8.90 -13.00 6.98
N LEU A 104 9.50 -14.20 6.86
CA LEU A 104 9.19 -15.33 7.74
C LEU A 104 9.52 -15.03 9.20
N LYS A 105 10.67 -14.39 9.49
CA LYS A 105 11.04 -13.99 10.85
C LYS A 105 10.08 -12.94 11.40
N GLN A 106 9.71 -11.96 10.59
CA GLN A 106 8.74 -10.94 10.99
C GLN A 106 7.36 -11.55 11.27
N ALA A 107 6.88 -12.45 10.41
CA ALA A 107 5.60 -13.13 10.61
C ALA A 107 5.60 -14.04 11.85
N ALA A 108 6.69 -14.77 12.09
CA ALA A 108 6.85 -15.61 13.28
C ALA A 108 6.82 -14.77 14.57
N LYS A 109 7.46 -13.58 14.57
CA LYS A 109 7.43 -12.64 15.70
C LYS A 109 6.02 -12.15 16.03
N ARG A 110 5.15 -11.99 15.02
CA ARG A 110 3.76 -11.55 15.19
C ARG A 110 2.84 -12.65 15.69
N SER A 111 3.00 -13.87 15.15
CA SER A 111 2.00 -14.92 15.31
C SER A 111 2.33 -15.96 16.39
N ASN A 112 3.56 -16.00 16.93
CA ASN A 112 4.08 -17.13 17.72
C ASN A 112 3.91 -18.50 17.02
N LYS A 113 3.70 -18.48 15.70
CA LYS A 113 3.51 -19.66 14.85
C LYS A 113 4.77 -19.92 14.03
N SER A 114 4.92 -21.17 13.63
CA SER A 114 5.90 -21.62 12.65
C SER A 114 5.16 -22.29 11.51
N GLY A 115 5.56 -22.02 10.27
CA GLY A 115 4.85 -22.46 9.07
C GLY A 115 5.45 -21.84 7.82
N ASN A 116 4.81 -22.06 6.68
CA ASN A 116 5.15 -21.34 5.46
C ASN A 116 4.64 -19.89 5.52
N LEU A 117 5.06 -19.08 4.55
CA LEU A 117 4.81 -17.64 4.56
C LEU A 117 3.31 -17.31 4.48
N GLU A 118 2.57 -18.08 3.69
CA GLU A 118 1.13 -17.95 3.49
C GLU A 118 0.31 -18.35 4.71
N GLU A 119 0.81 -19.28 5.53
CA GLU A 119 0.17 -19.67 6.80
C GLU A 119 0.42 -18.66 7.92
N LEU A 120 1.56 -17.97 7.86
CA LEU A 120 1.99 -17.02 8.88
C LEU A 120 1.44 -15.60 8.66
N ILE A 121 1.09 -15.26 7.42
CA ILE A 121 0.62 -13.92 7.04
C ILE A 121 -0.81 -14.00 6.51
N ASP A 122 -1.74 -13.59 7.34
CA ASP A 122 -3.17 -13.44 7.03
C ASP A 122 -3.53 -12.04 6.51
N ASP A 123 -2.71 -11.03 6.80
CA ASP A 123 -2.85 -9.66 6.29
C ASP A 123 -1.52 -9.13 5.73
N TRP A 124 -1.40 -9.19 4.41
CA TRP A 124 -0.22 -8.71 3.69
C TRP A 124 -0.07 -7.19 3.70
N GLN A 125 -1.18 -6.45 3.80
CA GLN A 125 -1.15 -4.99 3.89
C GLN A 125 -0.58 -4.56 5.24
N GLN A 126 -1.10 -5.16 6.32
CA GLN A 126 -0.60 -4.88 7.66
C GLN A 126 0.87 -5.27 7.78
N MET A 127 1.26 -6.44 7.25
CA MET A 127 2.67 -6.84 7.21
C MET A 127 3.56 -5.80 6.49
N TYR A 128 3.11 -5.30 5.33
CA TYR A 128 3.86 -4.31 4.56
C TYR A 128 4.08 -3.02 5.37
N TRP A 129 3.01 -2.46 5.95
CA TRP A 129 3.08 -1.16 6.63
C TRP A 129 3.78 -1.21 7.97
N GLU A 130 3.59 -2.27 8.78
CA GLU A 130 4.36 -2.47 10.01
C GLU A 130 5.85 -2.57 9.72
N THR A 131 6.22 -3.38 8.72
CA THR A 131 7.62 -3.57 8.35
C THR A 131 8.21 -2.28 7.79
N HIS A 132 7.45 -1.53 6.98
CA HIS A 132 7.87 -0.21 6.50
C HIS A 132 8.12 0.76 7.65
N LEU A 133 7.25 0.78 8.67
CA LEU A 133 7.43 1.62 9.84
C LEU A 133 8.66 1.24 10.65
N GLN A 134 8.94 -0.06 10.80
CA GLN A 134 10.16 -0.52 11.46
C GLN A 134 11.42 -0.05 10.71
N ASP A 135 11.45 -0.21 9.38
CA ASP A 135 12.55 0.31 8.55
C ASP A 135 12.73 1.83 8.76
N CYS A 136 11.63 2.60 8.78
CA CYS A 136 11.68 4.04 9.03
C CYS A 136 12.24 4.37 10.42
N VAL A 137 11.81 3.66 11.47
CA VAL A 137 12.30 3.83 12.84
C VAL A 137 13.80 3.57 12.90
N ASP A 138 14.27 2.48 12.28
CA ASP A 138 15.68 2.10 12.30
C ASP A 138 16.54 3.19 11.60
N ALA A 139 16.12 3.67 10.43
CA ALA A 139 16.82 4.73 9.70
C ALA A 139 16.83 6.08 10.47
N VAL A 140 15.71 6.41 11.11
CA VAL A 140 15.59 7.63 11.92
C VAL A 140 16.45 7.53 13.17
N ALA A 141 16.50 6.36 13.82
CA ALA A 141 17.35 6.11 14.97
C ALA A 141 18.84 6.26 14.62
N GLU A 142 19.29 5.72 13.48
CA GLU A 142 20.67 5.92 12.99
C GLU A 142 21.04 7.40 12.83
N THR A 143 20.08 8.23 12.42
CA THR A 143 20.27 9.68 12.29
C THR A 143 20.29 10.37 13.65
N ALA A 144 19.35 10.02 14.53
CA ALA A 144 19.21 10.62 15.86
C ALA A 144 20.37 10.27 16.81
N LEU A 145 21.01 9.11 16.62
CA LEU A 145 22.17 8.67 17.40
C LEU A 145 23.46 9.44 17.06
N ARG A 146 23.47 10.27 16.01
CA ARG A 146 24.64 11.07 15.66
C ARG A 146 24.89 12.12 16.74
N PRO A 147 26.11 12.27 17.28
CA PRO A 147 26.42 13.26 18.32
C PRO A 147 26.11 14.71 17.94
N SER A 148 26.05 15.01 16.65
CA SER A 148 25.72 16.33 16.11
C SER A 148 24.22 16.61 15.99
N TYR A 149 23.36 15.62 16.28
CA TYR A 149 21.93 15.76 16.13
C TYR A 149 21.31 16.42 17.37
N SER A 150 20.56 17.50 17.17
CA SER A 150 19.89 18.25 18.26
C SER A 150 18.42 18.59 17.93
N GLY A 151 17.87 18.00 16.87
CA GLY A 151 16.51 18.28 16.38
C GLY A 151 15.42 17.37 16.98
N SER A 152 14.18 17.57 16.53
CA SER A 152 13.04 16.70 16.87
C SER A 152 13.02 15.44 16.01
N ILE A 153 12.94 14.26 16.63
CA ILE A 153 12.91 12.96 15.91
C ILE A 153 11.82 12.93 14.83
N GLY A 154 10.67 13.56 15.10
CA GLY A 154 9.56 13.63 14.16
C GLY A 154 9.83 14.47 12.90
N GLU A 155 10.87 15.29 12.89
CA GLU A 155 11.29 16.13 11.77
C GLU A 155 12.44 15.51 10.96
N ILE A 156 12.97 14.36 11.40
CA ILE A 156 13.96 13.60 10.62
C ILE A 156 13.28 13.13 9.33
N LYS A 157 13.94 13.37 8.21
CA LYS A 157 13.48 12.94 6.89
C LYS A 157 13.70 11.45 6.70
N ILE A 158 12.69 10.77 6.19
CA ILE A 158 12.80 9.39 5.73
C ILE A 158 13.71 9.35 4.49
N PRO A 159 14.66 8.40 4.42
CA PRO A 159 15.54 8.24 3.26
C PRO A 159 14.79 8.01 1.94
N ASP A 160 15.32 8.58 0.84
CA ASP A 160 14.71 8.52 -0.50
C ASP A 160 14.52 7.09 -1.04
N ASP A 161 15.41 6.18 -0.67
CA ASP A 161 15.34 4.77 -1.02
C ASP A 161 14.14 4.08 -0.36
N MET A 162 13.78 4.46 0.87
CA MET A 162 12.56 3.99 1.53
C MET A 162 11.31 4.60 0.89
N LEU A 163 11.34 5.91 0.61
CA LEU A 163 10.25 6.62 -0.06
C LEU A 163 9.96 6.08 -1.47
N LYS A 164 10.99 5.59 -2.16
CA LYS A 164 10.83 4.93 -3.46
C LYS A 164 9.91 3.73 -3.40
N PHE A 165 9.98 2.92 -2.34
CA PHE A 165 9.19 1.69 -2.26
C PHE A 165 7.70 1.95 -2.09
N ILE A 166 7.32 3.06 -1.46
CA ILE A 166 5.91 3.43 -1.30
C ILE A 166 5.36 4.20 -2.51
N GLY A 167 6.22 4.55 -3.49
CA GLY A 167 5.82 5.21 -4.73
C GLY A 167 6.10 6.71 -4.78
N CYS A 168 6.89 7.26 -3.85
CA CYS A 168 7.14 8.70 -3.78
C CYS A 168 8.29 9.19 -4.67
N LYS A 169 9.12 8.29 -5.24
CA LYS A 169 10.41 8.59 -5.91
C LYS A 169 10.41 9.78 -6.90
N ASN A 170 9.34 9.96 -7.67
CA ASN A 170 9.26 11.01 -8.70
C ASN A 170 8.27 12.14 -8.33
N ARG A 171 7.65 12.05 -7.14
CA ARG A 171 6.64 13.00 -6.66
C ARG A 171 7.13 13.83 -5.47
N LEU A 172 8.36 13.63 -5.02
CA LEU A 172 8.92 14.34 -3.85
C LEU A 172 8.90 15.88 -4.00
N THR A 173 8.85 16.39 -5.24
CA THR A 173 8.73 17.82 -5.54
C THR A 173 7.30 18.34 -5.50
N GLU A 174 6.30 17.47 -5.59
CA GLU A 174 4.86 17.81 -5.63
C GLU A 174 4.13 17.41 -4.35
N LEU A 175 4.66 16.46 -3.60
CA LEU A 175 4.17 16.08 -2.28
C LEU A 175 4.47 17.21 -1.28
N ARG A 176 3.55 17.40 -0.32
CA ARG A 176 3.77 18.37 0.74
C ARG A 176 5.05 18.00 1.52
N PRO A 177 5.87 18.99 1.94
CA PRO A 177 7.15 18.73 2.61
C PRO A 177 7.06 17.87 3.88
N ASP A 178 5.88 17.82 4.51
CA ASP A 178 5.58 17.00 5.67
C ASP A 178 5.58 15.49 5.38
N TYR A 179 5.26 15.07 4.15
CA TYR A 179 5.32 13.65 3.73
C TYR A 179 6.70 13.02 3.91
N LEU A 180 7.76 13.82 3.89
CA LEU A 180 9.13 13.34 4.07
C LEU A 180 9.47 13.09 5.53
N ASN A 181 8.69 13.66 6.46
CA ASN A 181 9.03 13.65 7.87
C ASN A 181 8.55 12.37 8.53
N PHE A 182 9.36 11.85 9.45
CA PHE A 182 9.00 10.65 10.21
C PHE A 182 7.66 10.78 10.95
N SER A 183 7.35 11.97 11.50
CA SER A 183 6.08 12.22 12.18
C SER A 183 4.86 11.98 11.29
N TYR A 184 4.94 12.34 10.01
CA TYR A 184 3.88 12.08 9.04
C TYR A 184 3.67 10.58 8.81
N HIS A 185 4.76 9.83 8.60
CA HIS A 185 4.69 8.38 8.43
C HIS A 185 4.07 7.69 9.65
N CYS A 186 4.42 8.11 10.86
CA CYS A 186 3.77 7.61 12.08
C CYS A 186 2.27 7.94 12.08
N GLN A 187 1.88 9.18 11.79
CA GLN A 187 0.46 9.55 11.76
C GLN A 187 -0.35 8.75 10.74
N GLN A 188 0.21 8.51 9.56
CA GLN A 188 -0.50 7.79 8.49
C GLN A 188 -0.55 6.28 8.69
N PHE A 189 0.49 5.68 9.27
CA PHE A 189 0.63 4.21 9.27
C PHE A 189 0.60 3.58 10.67
N SER A 190 0.56 4.38 11.75
CA SER A 190 0.51 3.86 13.14
C SER A 190 -0.71 2.98 13.43
N SER A 191 -1.78 3.08 12.65
CA SER A 191 -2.92 2.16 12.78
C SER A 191 -2.57 0.71 12.47
N TYR A 192 -1.41 0.46 11.84
CA TYR A 192 -0.93 -0.88 11.54
C TYR A 192 0.02 -1.42 12.60
N SER A 193 0.61 -0.58 13.46
CA SER A 193 1.61 -0.98 14.47
C SER A 193 1.05 -1.42 15.82
#